data_AF-I0S8X6-F1
#
_entry.id   AF-I0S8X6-F1
#
_cell.length_a   1.000
_cell.length_b   1.000
_cell.length_c   1.000
_cell.angle_alpha   90.00
_cell.angle_beta   90.00
_cell.angle_gamma   90.00
#
_symmetry.space_group_name_H-M   'P 1'
#
loop_
_entity.id
_entity.type
_entity.pdbx_description
1 polymer ?
#
loop_
_entity_poly.entity_id
_entity_poly.type
_entity_poly.pdbx_seq_one_letter_code
_entity_poly.pdbx_strand_id
1 'polypeptide(L)'
;MKDVTNNTLQNMMPVLTPAKIEFDFDAFDKEIQKALSTFAEFEMSVENYGTIKENITVYKGLYDSLETRRKEISSNFKQPLDDFKNRFDKSLKPLEELIDKLRDGRDAIDEHERLLRVDIVRATFEEKCTTAGIEKSKFEDRYDDYSLKKHFKTGKFELKKSALDEIDALVLAEFDALEELKANKQAILDQANDYDLPADSYIRHLEDGKSLVDILKMMKSDRDAVILRKEQQEAQAKAEAERKAEIERLAQEQANANIKAIDAETGEILEDGTNTQEVKENTSDAPEFSSIEAVSFDLRITFPYGNPQAKFYKGLFERDGITTEMLFEGKTQEELTGGITSVFD
;
A
#
# COMPACT_ATOMS: atom_id res chain seq x y z
N MET A 1 -36.96 37.12 -1.18
CA MET A 1 -35.96 37.39 -2.24
C MET A 1 -36.61 38.23 -3.33
N LYS A 2 -35.92 39.22 -3.89
CA LYS A 2 -36.35 39.82 -5.16
C LYS A 2 -36.02 38.82 -6.27
N ASP A 3 -36.91 38.64 -7.24
CA ASP A 3 -36.58 37.89 -8.45
C ASP A 3 -35.45 38.64 -9.17
N VAL A 4 -34.33 37.95 -9.38
CA VAL A 4 -33.13 38.48 -10.04
C VAL A 4 -33.03 38.00 -11.48
N THR A 5 -34.00 37.23 -11.96
CA THR A 5 -34.01 36.67 -13.31
C THR A 5 -34.42 37.74 -14.32
N ASN A 6 -33.52 38.12 -15.22
CA ASN A 6 -33.86 39.00 -16.33
C ASN A 6 -34.49 38.20 -17.48
N ASN A 7 -35.77 37.86 -17.34
CA ASN A 7 -36.53 37.08 -18.33
C ASN A 7 -36.69 37.79 -19.70
N THR A 8 -36.36 39.07 -19.83
CA THR A 8 -36.49 39.80 -21.11
C THR A 8 -35.56 39.30 -22.20
N LEU A 9 -34.43 38.66 -21.84
CA LEU A 9 -33.48 38.07 -22.78
C LEU A 9 -34.08 36.93 -23.60
N GLN A 10 -35.09 36.22 -23.08
CA GLN A 10 -35.76 35.13 -23.80
C GLN A 10 -36.48 35.60 -25.07
N ASN A 11 -36.79 36.90 -25.15
CA ASN A 11 -37.47 37.51 -26.29
C ASN A 11 -36.51 38.13 -27.33
N MET A 12 -35.20 38.10 -27.09
CA MET A 12 -34.20 38.75 -27.96
C MET A 12 -33.60 37.77 -28.98
N MET A 13 -34.46 37.10 -29.75
CA MET A 13 -34.02 36.15 -30.78
C MET A 13 -33.51 36.86 -32.05
N PRO A 14 -32.38 36.43 -32.64
CA PRO A 14 -31.92 36.96 -33.92
C PRO A 14 -32.95 36.72 -35.03
N VAL A 15 -33.15 37.73 -35.88
CA VAL A 15 -34.06 37.65 -37.04
C VAL A 15 -33.23 37.62 -38.32
N LEU A 16 -33.53 36.68 -39.21
CA LEU A 16 -32.91 36.59 -40.53
C LEU A 16 -33.77 37.32 -41.57
N THR A 17 -33.16 38.26 -42.30
CA THR A 17 -33.78 38.90 -43.47
C THR A 17 -32.90 38.63 -44.71
N PRO A 18 -33.27 37.69 -45.58
CA PRO A 18 -32.45 37.34 -46.74
C PRO A 18 -32.52 38.44 -47.80
N ALA A 19 -31.38 38.76 -48.44
CA ALA A 19 -31.35 39.69 -49.56
C ALA A 19 -31.64 38.99 -50.92
N LYS A 20 -32.15 39.76 -51.88
CA LYS A 20 -32.55 39.31 -53.23
C LYS A 20 -31.45 39.61 -54.25
N ILE A 21 -31.14 38.66 -55.14
CA ILE A 21 -30.23 38.84 -56.28
C ILE A 21 -31.07 38.76 -57.55
N GLU A 22 -30.91 39.73 -58.45
CA GLU A 22 -31.61 39.78 -59.74
C GLU A 22 -30.59 39.81 -60.88
N PHE A 23 -30.79 38.95 -61.88
CA PHE A 23 -30.00 38.88 -63.11
C PHE A 23 -30.89 38.36 -64.23
N ASP A 24 -30.91 39.07 -65.37
CA ASP A 24 -31.70 38.70 -66.53
C ASP A 24 -30.93 37.65 -67.36
N PHE A 25 -31.09 36.38 -66.99
CA PHE A 25 -30.45 35.27 -67.69
C PHE A 25 -30.95 35.13 -69.12
N ASP A 26 -32.23 35.40 -69.40
CA ASP A 26 -32.81 35.26 -70.73
C ASP A 26 -32.20 36.28 -71.71
N ALA A 27 -32.05 37.53 -71.27
CA ALA A 27 -31.35 38.55 -72.06
C ALA A 27 -29.86 38.24 -72.20
N PHE A 28 -29.21 37.81 -71.13
CA PHE A 28 -27.79 37.44 -71.16
C PHE A 28 -27.51 36.30 -72.14
N ASP A 29 -28.25 35.20 -72.05
CA ASP A 29 -28.10 34.03 -72.90
C ASP A 29 -28.37 34.38 -74.37
N LYS A 30 -29.35 35.26 -74.64
CA LYS A 30 -29.60 35.76 -75.99
C LYS A 30 -28.41 36.51 -76.57
N GLU A 31 -27.75 37.36 -75.80
CA GLU A 31 -26.55 38.07 -76.26
C GLU A 31 -25.35 37.11 -76.44
N ILE A 32 -25.19 36.11 -75.58
CA ILE A 32 -24.18 35.06 -75.76
C ILE A 32 -24.44 34.28 -77.05
N GLN A 33 -25.68 33.89 -77.34
CA GLN A 33 -26.02 33.18 -78.59
C GLN A 33 -25.75 34.02 -79.83
N LYS A 34 -26.00 35.34 -79.78
CA LYS A 34 -25.62 36.24 -80.87
C LYS A 34 -24.11 36.24 -81.10
N ALA A 35 -23.32 36.38 -80.03
CA ALA A 35 -21.86 36.33 -80.12
C ALA A 35 -21.38 34.99 -80.71
N LEU A 36 -21.92 33.86 -80.24
CA LEU A 36 -21.60 32.53 -80.78
C LEU A 36 -21.96 32.42 -82.27
N SER A 37 -23.13 32.92 -82.68
CA SER A 37 -23.57 32.89 -84.08
C SER A 37 -22.66 33.73 -84.97
N THR A 38 -22.25 34.92 -84.51
CA THR A 38 -21.29 35.77 -85.23
C THR A 38 -19.96 35.06 -85.47
N PHE A 39 -19.45 34.33 -84.47
CA PHE A 39 -18.19 33.60 -84.60
C PHE A 39 -18.29 32.25 -85.31
N ALA A 40 -19.50 31.69 -85.47
CA ALA A 40 -19.72 30.47 -86.25
C ALA A 40 -19.47 30.70 -87.75
N GLU A 41 -19.78 31.90 -88.25
CA GLU A 41 -19.61 32.31 -89.65
C GLU A 41 -18.27 33.03 -89.90
N PHE A 42 -17.48 33.29 -88.83
CA PHE A 42 -16.22 34.02 -88.90
C PHE A 42 -15.03 33.10 -89.24
N GLU A 43 -14.25 33.46 -90.26
CA GLU A 43 -13.08 32.69 -90.67
C GLU A 43 -11.89 32.87 -89.73
N MET A 44 -11.45 31.77 -89.10
CA MET A 44 -10.30 31.75 -88.19
C MET A 44 -8.98 31.61 -88.96
N SER A 45 -8.54 32.70 -89.58
CA SER A 45 -7.34 32.75 -90.43
C SER A 45 -6.26 33.70 -89.91
N VAL A 46 -5.09 33.66 -90.53
CA VAL A 46 -3.95 34.53 -90.19
C VAL A 46 -4.25 35.99 -90.54
N GLU A 47 -4.99 36.20 -91.64
CA GLU A 47 -5.45 37.50 -92.11
C GLU A 47 -6.36 38.18 -91.07
N ASN A 48 -7.12 37.39 -90.31
CA ASN A 48 -8.04 37.85 -89.27
C ASN A 48 -7.46 37.85 -87.85
N TYR A 49 -6.16 37.55 -87.69
CA TYR A 49 -5.51 37.37 -86.39
C TYR A 49 -5.67 38.57 -85.44
N GLY A 50 -5.58 39.79 -85.96
CA GLY A 50 -5.77 41.02 -85.17
C GLY A 50 -7.16 41.07 -84.52
N THR A 51 -8.20 40.87 -85.33
CA THR A 51 -9.61 40.83 -84.90
C THR A 51 -9.87 39.72 -83.88
N ILE A 52 -9.27 38.54 -84.07
CA ILE A 52 -9.38 37.42 -83.13
C ILE A 52 -8.80 37.81 -81.76
N LYS A 53 -7.59 38.39 -81.75
CA LYS A 53 -6.91 38.82 -80.52
C LYS A 53 -7.69 39.90 -79.78
N GLU A 54 -8.25 40.86 -80.49
CA GLU A 54 -9.09 41.92 -79.92
C GLU A 54 -10.34 41.32 -79.26
N ASN A 55 -11.05 40.43 -79.95
CA ASN A 55 -12.26 39.80 -79.41
C ASN A 55 -11.99 38.88 -78.20
N ILE A 56 -10.87 38.14 -78.20
CA ILE A 56 -10.44 37.40 -77.00
C ILE A 56 -10.28 38.35 -75.81
N THR A 57 -9.65 39.50 -76.03
CA THR A 57 -9.44 40.50 -74.99
C THR A 57 -10.78 41.04 -74.46
N VAL A 58 -11.72 41.35 -75.35
CA VAL A 58 -13.06 41.85 -75.00
C VAL A 58 -13.84 40.80 -74.20
N TYR A 59 -14.01 39.58 -74.71
CA TYR A 59 -14.80 38.55 -74.02
C TYR A 59 -14.18 38.10 -72.70
N LYS A 60 -12.85 38.03 -72.63
CA LYS A 60 -12.16 37.77 -71.37
C LYS A 60 -12.41 38.89 -70.36
N GLY A 61 -12.34 40.16 -70.78
CA GLY A 61 -12.64 41.30 -69.91
C GLY A 61 -14.08 41.28 -69.38
N LEU A 62 -15.05 40.90 -70.21
CA LEU A 62 -16.45 40.72 -69.79
C LEU A 62 -16.58 39.57 -68.77
N TYR A 63 -15.98 38.41 -69.04
CA TYR A 63 -15.97 37.28 -68.13
C TYR A 63 -15.38 37.64 -66.77
N ASP A 64 -14.19 38.26 -66.75
CA ASP A 64 -13.51 38.66 -65.52
C ASP A 64 -14.33 39.66 -64.71
N SER A 65 -15.03 40.59 -65.39
CA SER A 65 -15.92 41.57 -64.75
C SER A 65 -17.16 40.91 -64.11
N LEU A 66 -17.79 39.97 -64.81
CA LEU A 66 -18.93 39.21 -64.28
C LEU A 66 -18.53 38.34 -63.08
N GLU A 67 -17.38 37.67 -63.16
CA GLU A 67 -16.85 36.84 -62.07
C GLU A 67 -16.44 37.69 -60.86
N THR A 68 -15.86 38.88 -61.09
CA THR A 68 -15.56 39.84 -60.03
C THR A 68 -16.84 40.29 -59.34
N ARG A 69 -17.88 40.65 -60.10
CA ARG A 69 -19.17 41.04 -59.55
C ARG A 69 -19.84 39.91 -58.77
N ARG A 70 -19.78 38.66 -59.27
CA ARG A 70 -20.26 37.47 -58.55
C ARG A 70 -19.58 37.32 -57.18
N LYS A 71 -18.25 37.48 -57.14
CA LYS A 71 -17.46 37.40 -55.89
C LYS A 71 -17.80 38.54 -54.93
N GLU A 72 -17.92 39.78 -55.41
CA GLU A 72 -18.34 40.93 -54.61
C GLU A 72 -19.70 40.71 -53.97
N ILE A 73 -20.69 40.27 -54.76
CA ILE A 73 -22.02 39.91 -54.28
C ILE A 73 -21.87 38.85 -53.18
N SER A 74 -21.18 37.73 -53.44
CA SER A 74 -20.98 36.67 -52.44
C SER A 74 -20.35 37.18 -51.13
N SER A 75 -19.36 38.06 -51.21
CA SER A 75 -18.71 38.66 -50.04
C SER A 75 -19.69 39.52 -49.23
N ASN A 76 -20.47 40.37 -49.90
CA ASN A 76 -21.46 41.24 -49.26
C ASN A 76 -22.55 40.46 -48.51
N PHE A 77 -22.87 39.24 -48.95
CA PHE A 77 -23.81 38.36 -48.24
C PHE A 77 -23.18 37.63 -47.05
N LYS A 78 -21.89 37.27 -47.13
CA LYS A 78 -21.18 36.56 -46.04
C LYS A 78 -20.77 37.48 -44.90
N GLN A 79 -20.30 38.69 -45.22
CA GLN A 79 -19.77 39.61 -44.23
C GLN A 79 -20.76 39.95 -43.10
N PRO A 80 -22.06 40.24 -43.35
CA PRO A 80 -23.02 40.47 -42.27
C PRO A 80 -23.20 39.28 -41.33
N LEU A 81 -23.11 38.05 -41.84
CA LEU A 81 -23.19 36.83 -41.03
C LEU A 81 -21.96 36.68 -40.14
N ASP A 82 -20.77 36.91 -40.69
CA ASP A 82 -19.52 36.82 -39.94
C ASP A 82 -19.42 37.93 -38.88
N ASP A 83 -19.82 39.16 -39.23
CA ASP A 83 -19.92 40.29 -38.30
C ASP A 83 -20.93 40.02 -37.18
N PHE A 84 -22.09 39.43 -37.50
CA PHE A 84 -23.08 39.02 -36.51
C PHE A 84 -22.49 37.99 -35.56
N LYS A 85 -21.90 36.89 -36.06
CA LYS A 85 -21.30 35.84 -35.22
C LYS A 85 -20.26 36.42 -34.27
N ASN A 86 -19.30 37.19 -34.79
CA ASN A 86 -18.24 37.79 -34.00
C ASN A 86 -18.79 38.70 -32.88
N ARG A 87 -19.82 39.52 -33.19
CA ARG A 87 -20.46 40.39 -32.19
C ARG A 87 -21.29 39.60 -31.20
N PHE A 88 -22.03 38.60 -31.65
CA PHE A 88 -22.89 37.76 -30.83
C PHE A 88 -22.06 36.95 -29.84
N ASP A 89 -21.01 36.26 -30.30
CA ASP A 89 -20.09 35.51 -29.46
C ASP A 89 -19.46 36.40 -28.40
N LYS A 90 -19.00 37.60 -28.80
CA LYS A 90 -18.47 38.60 -27.84
C LYS A 90 -19.51 39.04 -26.82
N SER A 91 -20.77 39.16 -27.22
CA SER A 91 -21.88 39.60 -26.35
C SER A 91 -22.37 38.47 -25.42
N LEU A 92 -22.14 37.20 -25.78
CA LEU A 92 -22.44 36.05 -24.95
C LEU A 92 -21.41 35.82 -23.82
N LYS A 93 -20.15 36.19 -24.01
CA LYS A 93 -19.09 35.99 -23.00
C LYS A 93 -19.46 36.42 -21.58
N PRO A 94 -20.02 37.62 -21.32
CA PRO A 94 -20.41 38.02 -19.97
C PRO A 94 -21.50 37.12 -19.36
N LEU A 95 -22.38 36.54 -20.18
CA LEU A 95 -23.40 35.59 -19.72
C LEU A 95 -22.77 34.25 -19.35
N GLU A 96 -21.80 33.76 -20.13
CA GLU A 96 -21.02 32.56 -19.80
C GLU A 96 -20.27 32.75 -18.47
N GLU A 97 -19.56 33.87 -18.31
CA GLU A 97 -18.85 34.21 -17.07
C GLU A 97 -19.80 34.32 -15.86
N LEU A 98 -21.02 34.82 -16.05
CA LEU A 98 -22.03 34.85 -15.00
C LEU A 98 -22.50 33.44 -14.63
N ILE A 99 -22.76 32.58 -15.61
CA ILE A 99 -23.16 31.19 -15.39
C ILE A 99 -22.09 30.45 -14.60
N ASP A 100 -20.81 30.64 -14.94
CA ASP A 100 -19.71 30.00 -14.23
C ASP A 100 -19.59 30.53 -12.79
N LYS A 101 -19.68 31.84 -12.57
CA LYS A 101 -19.74 32.40 -11.19
C LYS A 101 -20.90 31.87 -10.36
N LEU A 102 -22.07 31.66 -10.97
CA LEU A 102 -23.23 31.08 -10.29
C LEU A 102 -23.00 29.60 -9.94
N ARG A 103 -22.33 28.84 -10.81
CA ARG A 103 -21.93 27.45 -10.54
C ARG A 103 -20.90 27.38 -9.41
N ASP A 104 -19.86 28.19 -9.45
CA ASP A 104 -18.84 28.27 -8.40
C ASP A 104 -19.46 28.63 -7.05
N GLY A 105 -20.36 29.61 -7.03
CA GLY A 105 -21.09 30.00 -5.83
C GLY A 105 -21.97 28.88 -5.28
N ARG A 106 -22.69 28.15 -6.14
CA ARG A 106 -23.48 26.97 -5.76
C ARG A 106 -22.59 25.89 -5.16
N ASP A 107 -21.49 25.54 -5.85
CA ASP A 107 -20.62 24.44 -5.45
C ASP A 107 -19.89 24.75 -4.14
N ALA A 108 -19.50 26.01 -3.91
CA ALA A 108 -18.96 26.47 -2.64
C ALA A 108 -19.97 26.36 -1.48
N ILE A 109 -21.25 26.66 -1.74
CA ILE A 109 -22.32 26.48 -0.74
C ILE A 109 -22.53 25.00 -0.45
N ASP A 110 -22.66 24.16 -1.49
CA ASP A 110 -22.89 22.72 -1.33
C ASP A 110 -21.74 22.04 -0.56
N GLU A 111 -20.48 22.43 -0.81
CA GLU A 111 -19.32 21.92 -0.07
C GLU A 111 -19.27 22.43 1.37
N HIS A 112 -19.58 23.71 1.61
CA HIS A 112 -19.67 24.23 2.98
C HIS A 112 -20.74 23.48 3.78
N GLU A 113 -21.92 23.24 3.19
CA GLU A 113 -22.94 22.40 3.84
C GLU A 113 -22.47 20.96 4.05
N ARG A 114 -21.65 20.39 3.15
CA ARG A 114 -21.09 19.04 3.34
C ARG A 114 -20.16 19.01 4.53
N LEU A 115 -19.25 19.96 4.66
CA LEU A 115 -18.31 20.06 5.79
C LEU A 115 -19.04 20.21 7.12
N LEU A 116 -20.08 21.04 7.19
CA LEU A 116 -20.91 21.15 8.39
C LEU A 116 -21.58 19.81 8.77
N ARG A 117 -22.06 19.04 7.79
CA ARG A 117 -22.62 17.70 8.06
C ARG A 117 -21.54 16.74 8.57
N VAL A 118 -20.35 16.74 7.97
CA VAL A 118 -19.21 15.92 8.42
C VAL A 118 -18.83 16.28 9.86
N ASP A 119 -18.73 17.56 10.20
CA ASP A 119 -18.39 18.02 11.54
C ASP A 119 -19.41 17.54 12.59
N ILE A 120 -20.70 17.54 12.26
CA ILE A 120 -21.77 17.04 13.14
C ILE A 120 -21.68 15.53 13.32
N VAL A 121 -21.44 14.79 12.24
CA VAL A 121 -21.28 13.33 12.30
C VAL A 121 -20.06 12.98 13.14
N ARG A 122 -18.91 13.63 12.90
CA ARG A 122 -17.70 13.49 13.71
C ARG A 122 -17.99 13.74 15.18
N ALA A 123 -18.58 14.90 15.53
CA ALA A 123 -18.91 15.23 16.90
C ALA A 123 -19.82 14.19 17.56
N THR A 124 -20.81 13.67 16.81
CA THR A 124 -21.73 12.64 17.29
C THR A 124 -21.02 11.32 17.60
N PHE A 125 -20.15 10.85 16.69
CA PHE A 125 -19.35 9.64 16.93
C PHE A 125 -18.39 9.84 18.09
N GLU A 126 -17.62 10.93 18.11
CA GLU A 126 -16.63 11.21 19.16
C GLU A 126 -17.27 11.31 20.55
N GLU A 127 -18.44 11.94 20.67
CA GLU A 127 -19.19 12.02 21.94
C GLU A 127 -19.60 10.63 22.44
N LYS A 128 -20.16 9.81 21.54
CA LYS A 128 -20.60 8.44 21.87
C LYS A 128 -19.42 7.53 22.21
N CYS A 129 -18.32 7.60 21.44
CA CYS A 129 -17.08 6.89 21.73
C CYS A 129 -16.50 7.30 23.09
N THR A 130 -16.45 8.61 23.39
CA THR A 130 -15.98 9.12 24.68
C THR A 130 -16.80 8.55 25.83
N THR A 131 -18.13 8.51 25.67
CA THR A 131 -19.05 7.94 26.66
C THR A 131 -18.82 6.44 26.86
N ALA A 132 -18.52 5.71 25.79
CA ALA A 132 -18.23 4.28 25.82
C ALA A 132 -16.77 3.93 26.19
N GLY A 133 -15.89 4.91 26.38
CA GLY A 133 -14.46 4.67 26.60
C GLY A 133 -13.72 4.09 25.39
N ILE A 134 -14.25 4.32 24.19
CA ILE A 134 -13.66 3.92 22.90
C ILE A 134 -12.83 5.08 22.35
N GLU A 135 -11.78 4.76 21.59
CA GLU A 135 -10.98 5.76 20.88
C GLU A 135 -11.86 6.63 19.96
N LYS A 136 -11.72 7.96 20.05
CA LYS A 136 -12.56 8.92 19.31
C LYS A 136 -12.49 8.76 17.79
N SER A 137 -11.31 8.40 17.29
CA SER A 137 -11.00 8.21 15.87
C SER A 137 -11.48 6.86 15.32
N LYS A 138 -12.03 5.98 16.17
CA LYS A 138 -12.34 4.58 15.81
C LYS A 138 -13.25 4.44 14.58
N PHE A 139 -14.13 5.43 14.34
CA PHE A 139 -15.10 5.43 13.24
C PHE A 139 -14.86 6.55 12.22
N GLU A 140 -13.63 7.09 12.12
CA GLU A 140 -13.30 8.15 11.15
C GLU A 140 -13.64 7.77 9.70
N ASP A 141 -13.48 6.49 9.35
CA ASP A 141 -13.83 5.92 8.05
C ASP A 141 -15.33 6.00 7.72
N ARG A 142 -16.18 6.22 8.74
CA ARG A 142 -17.65 6.29 8.58
C ARG A 142 -18.20 7.70 8.47
N TYR A 143 -17.38 8.73 8.69
CA TYR A 143 -17.90 10.10 8.78
C TYR A 143 -18.54 10.56 7.47
N ASP A 144 -17.91 10.27 6.32
CA ASP A 144 -18.44 10.67 5.02
C ASP A 144 -19.74 9.94 4.68
N ASP A 145 -19.85 8.64 5.00
CA ASP A 145 -21.05 7.84 4.75
C ASP A 145 -22.28 8.39 5.48
N TYR A 146 -22.10 8.75 6.76
CA TYR A 146 -23.15 9.33 7.58
C TYR A 146 -23.38 10.83 7.32
N SER A 147 -22.47 11.52 6.61
CA SER A 147 -22.61 12.93 6.22
C SER A 147 -23.58 13.18 5.06
N LEU A 148 -24.05 12.10 4.40
CA LEU A 148 -24.98 12.19 3.28
C LEU A 148 -26.31 12.83 3.69
N LYS A 149 -26.89 13.66 2.81
CA LYS A 149 -28.16 14.39 3.04
C LYS A 149 -29.30 13.47 3.51
N LYS A 150 -29.29 12.17 3.14
CA LYS A 150 -30.28 11.17 3.56
C LYS A 150 -30.33 10.92 5.07
N HIS A 151 -29.22 11.10 5.80
CA HIS A 151 -29.12 10.89 7.25
C HIS A 151 -29.56 12.11 8.07
N PHE A 152 -29.77 13.25 7.43
CA PHE A 152 -30.14 14.52 8.08
C PHE A 152 -31.61 14.85 7.88
N LYS A 153 -32.21 15.55 8.85
CA LYS A 153 -33.57 16.10 8.71
C LYS A 153 -33.57 17.16 7.58
N THR A 154 -34.61 17.17 6.77
CA THR A 154 -34.72 18.10 5.63
C THR A 154 -34.57 19.55 6.07
N GLY A 155 -33.61 20.27 5.46
CA GLY A 155 -33.35 21.68 5.75
C GLY A 155 -32.73 21.95 7.13
N LYS A 156 -32.25 20.92 7.83
CA LYS A 156 -31.61 21.06 9.15
C LYS A 156 -30.32 20.28 9.23
N PHE A 157 -29.38 20.84 9.97
CA PHE A 157 -28.12 20.20 10.35
C PHE A 157 -28.31 19.36 11.63
N GLU A 158 -29.29 18.44 11.59
CA GLU A 158 -29.60 17.52 12.68
C GLU A 158 -29.76 16.11 12.10
N LEU A 159 -29.07 15.13 12.70
CA LEU A 159 -29.23 13.73 12.32
C LEU A 159 -30.65 13.22 12.58
N LYS A 160 -31.12 12.35 11.69
CA LYS A 160 -32.37 11.59 11.89
C LYS A 160 -32.18 10.57 13.00
N LYS A 161 -33.28 10.22 13.66
CA LYS A 161 -33.28 9.16 14.67
C LYS A 161 -32.72 7.84 14.14
N SER A 162 -33.09 7.43 12.92
CA SER A 162 -32.57 6.19 12.32
C SER A 162 -31.04 6.19 12.18
N ALA A 163 -30.44 7.33 11.81
CA ALA A 163 -28.98 7.44 11.71
C ALA A 163 -28.33 7.41 13.10
N LEU A 164 -28.94 8.05 14.10
CA LEU A 164 -28.46 7.98 15.48
C LEU A 164 -28.54 6.56 16.04
N ASP A 165 -29.64 5.85 15.81
CA ASP A 165 -29.83 4.46 16.25
C ASP A 165 -28.79 3.52 15.60
N GLU A 166 -28.45 3.73 14.32
CA GLU A 166 -27.38 3.00 13.63
C GLU A 166 -25.99 3.30 14.22
N ILE A 167 -25.69 4.59 14.47
CA ILE A 167 -24.44 4.99 15.13
C ILE A 167 -24.34 4.36 16.53
N ASP A 168 -25.43 4.37 17.29
CA ASP A 168 -25.49 3.75 18.61
C ASP A 168 -25.23 2.24 18.56
N ALA A 169 -25.79 1.55 17.56
CA ALA A 169 -25.54 0.12 17.36
C ALA A 169 -24.07 -0.17 17.02
N LEU A 170 -23.43 0.68 16.21
CA LEU A 170 -22.00 0.55 15.86
C LEU A 170 -21.10 0.75 17.09
N VAL A 171 -21.36 1.81 17.87
CA VAL A 171 -20.58 2.11 19.08
C VAL A 171 -20.77 1.01 20.12
N LEU A 172 -21.99 0.49 20.29
CA LEU A 172 -22.27 -0.60 21.22
C LEU A 172 -21.56 -1.89 20.81
N ALA A 173 -21.57 -2.25 19.52
CA ALA A 173 -20.88 -3.45 19.04
C ALA A 173 -19.36 -3.38 19.28
N GLU A 174 -18.74 -2.21 19.09
CA GLU A 174 -17.32 -2.00 19.39
C GLU A 174 -17.05 -2.02 20.90
N PHE A 175 -17.96 -1.46 21.70
CA PHE A 175 -17.88 -1.53 23.16
C PHE A 175 -17.89 -2.99 23.65
N ASP A 176 -18.84 -3.79 23.17
CA ASP A 176 -18.96 -5.19 23.54
C ASP A 176 -17.71 -5.99 23.14
N ALA A 177 -17.16 -5.74 21.95
CA ALA A 177 -15.92 -6.37 21.49
C ALA A 177 -14.71 -5.99 22.38
N LEU A 178 -14.65 -4.74 22.84
CA LEU A 178 -13.57 -4.25 23.70
C LEU A 178 -13.68 -4.83 25.11
N GLU A 179 -14.89 -4.94 25.66
CA GLU A 179 -15.13 -5.59 26.95
C GLU A 179 -14.85 -7.10 26.88
N GLU A 180 -15.22 -7.77 25.79
CA GLU A 180 -14.86 -9.17 25.55
C GLU A 180 -13.33 -9.35 25.49
N LEU A 181 -12.62 -8.46 24.79
CA LEU A 181 -11.16 -8.50 24.74
C LEU A 181 -10.53 -8.31 26.13
N LYS A 182 -11.05 -7.38 26.95
CA LYS A 182 -10.60 -7.19 28.34
C LYS A 182 -10.85 -8.43 29.19
N ALA A 183 -12.04 -9.02 29.11
CA ALA A 183 -12.38 -10.23 29.83
C ALA A 183 -11.47 -11.42 29.43
N ASN A 184 -11.20 -11.57 28.13
CA ASN A 184 -10.29 -12.58 27.62
C ASN A 184 -8.85 -12.37 28.10
N LYS A 185 -8.36 -11.13 28.11
CA LYS A 185 -7.04 -10.80 28.69
C LYS A 185 -6.97 -11.15 30.18
N GLN A 186 -8.02 -10.83 30.94
CA GLN A 186 -8.08 -11.17 32.36
C GLN A 186 -8.07 -12.68 32.59
N ALA A 187 -8.84 -13.44 31.80
CA ALA A 187 -8.85 -14.90 31.88
C ALA A 187 -7.46 -15.51 31.60
N ILE A 188 -6.71 -14.95 30.64
CA ILE A 188 -5.33 -15.35 30.37
C ILE A 188 -4.42 -15.02 31.56
N LEU A 189 -4.54 -13.83 32.14
CA LEU A 189 -3.75 -13.42 33.31
C LEU A 189 -4.00 -14.36 34.50
N ASP A 190 -5.26 -14.65 34.80
CA ASP A 190 -5.66 -15.54 35.91
C ASP A 190 -5.11 -16.96 35.67
N GLN A 191 -5.29 -17.50 34.45
CA GLN A 191 -4.80 -18.83 34.11
C GLN A 191 -3.27 -18.91 34.11
N ALA A 192 -2.57 -17.84 33.74
CA ALA A 192 -1.12 -17.78 33.72
C ALA A 192 -0.57 -17.79 35.15
N ASN A 193 -1.21 -17.02 36.05
CA ASN A 193 -0.90 -17.05 37.47
C ASN A 193 -1.13 -18.44 38.08
N ASP A 194 -2.24 -19.10 37.76
CA ASP A 194 -2.53 -20.47 38.24
C ASP A 194 -1.50 -21.51 37.78
N TYR A 195 -0.85 -21.28 36.64
CA TYR A 195 0.16 -22.17 36.08
C TYR A 195 1.61 -21.74 36.38
N ASP A 196 1.81 -20.65 37.13
CA ASP A 196 3.12 -20.01 37.33
C ASP A 196 3.86 -19.71 35.99
N LEU A 197 3.09 -19.29 34.97
CA LEU A 197 3.59 -18.95 33.63
C LEU A 197 3.53 -17.43 33.36
N PRO A 198 4.43 -16.88 32.52
CA PRO A 198 4.35 -15.48 32.11
C PRO A 198 3.18 -15.24 31.13
N ALA A 199 2.35 -14.23 31.38
CA ALA A 199 1.13 -13.97 30.60
C ALA A 199 1.35 -13.24 29.27
N ASP A 200 2.40 -12.42 29.16
CA ASP A 200 2.58 -11.43 28.07
C ASP A 200 2.52 -12.04 26.66
N SER A 201 3.13 -13.21 26.46
CA SER A 201 3.15 -13.89 25.17
C SER A 201 1.75 -14.35 24.75
N TYR A 202 0.94 -14.81 25.70
CA TYR A 202 -0.42 -15.27 25.45
C TYR A 202 -1.37 -14.11 25.18
N ILE A 203 -1.21 -12.99 25.90
CA ILE A 203 -1.96 -11.76 25.64
C ILE A 203 -1.68 -11.24 24.23
N ARG A 204 -0.41 -11.25 23.80
CA ARG A 204 -0.05 -10.83 22.44
C ARG A 204 -0.69 -11.72 21.37
N HIS A 205 -0.76 -13.03 21.62
CA HIS A 205 -1.50 -13.95 20.74
C HIS A 205 -2.99 -13.65 20.65
N LEU A 206 -3.62 -13.21 21.74
CA LEU A 206 -5.02 -12.76 21.72
C LEU A 206 -5.18 -11.49 20.89
N GLU A 207 -4.27 -10.53 21.03
CA GLU A 207 -4.25 -9.29 20.24
C GLU A 207 -4.00 -9.54 18.75
N ASP A 208 -3.21 -10.57 18.42
CA ASP A 208 -2.99 -11.04 17.04
C ASP A 208 -4.21 -11.82 16.47
N GLY A 209 -5.28 -11.98 17.26
CA GLY A 209 -6.54 -12.58 16.83
C GLY A 209 -6.67 -14.10 17.07
N LYS A 210 -5.80 -14.73 17.87
CA LYS A 210 -6.04 -16.12 18.28
C LYS A 210 -7.20 -16.21 19.27
N SER A 211 -7.97 -17.29 19.18
CA SER A 211 -9.08 -17.53 20.10
C SER A 211 -8.58 -17.78 21.54
N LEU A 212 -9.35 -17.34 22.54
CA LEU A 212 -9.06 -17.62 23.95
C LEU A 212 -8.89 -19.14 24.18
N VAL A 213 -9.72 -19.96 23.55
CA VAL A 213 -9.68 -21.43 23.68
C VAL A 213 -8.33 -22.01 23.22
N ASP A 214 -7.80 -21.53 22.09
CA ASP A 214 -6.52 -22.03 21.58
C ASP A 214 -5.34 -21.55 22.43
N ILE A 215 -5.44 -20.35 22.97
CA ILE A 215 -4.47 -19.82 23.92
C ILE A 215 -4.45 -20.66 25.21
N LEU A 216 -5.61 -20.96 25.79
CA LEU A 216 -5.71 -21.80 27.00
C LEU A 216 -5.13 -23.21 26.77
N LYS A 217 -5.29 -23.79 25.57
CA LYS A 217 -4.65 -25.06 25.20
C LYS A 217 -3.12 -24.96 25.14
N MET A 218 -2.60 -23.85 24.61
CA MET A 218 -1.16 -23.58 24.57
C MET A 218 -0.59 -23.49 25.99
N MET A 219 -1.22 -22.69 26.85
CA MET A 219 -0.83 -22.54 28.25
C MET A 219 -0.80 -23.88 28.99
N LYS A 220 -1.80 -24.74 28.77
CA LYS A 220 -1.84 -26.07 29.37
C LYS A 220 -0.66 -26.93 28.90
N SER A 221 -0.36 -26.91 27.60
CA SER A 221 0.76 -27.68 27.03
C SER A 221 2.10 -27.22 27.60
N ASP A 222 2.29 -25.90 27.73
CA ASP A 222 3.50 -25.32 28.30
C ASP A 222 3.65 -25.65 29.79
N ARG A 223 2.54 -25.62 30.55
CA ARG A 223 2.51 -26.06 31.95
C ARG A 223 2.91 -27.52 32.11
N ASP A 224 2.35 -28.41 31.30
CA ASP A 224 2.68 -29.85 31.35
C ASP A 224 4.16 -30.08 30.96
N ALA A 225 4.70 -29.31 30.00
CA ALA A 225 6.11 -29.36 29.63
C ALA A 225 7.06 -28.85 30.74
N VAL A 226 6.66 -27.80 31.48
CA VAL A 226 7.42 -27.30 32.63
C VAL A 226 7.47 -28.33 33.76
N ILE A 227 6.34 -28.97 34.06
CA ILE A 227 6.27 -30.03 35.07
C ILE A 227 7.19 -31.19 34.68
N LEU A 228 7.09 -31.68 33.43
CA LEU A 228 7.91 -32.78 32.96
C LEU A 228 9.42 -32.46 33.02
N ARG A 229 9.82 -31.24 32.66
CA ARG A 229 11.23 -30.80 32.78
C ARG A 229 11.70 -30.76 34.22
N LYS A 230 10.87 -30.27 35.15
CA LYS A 230 11.21 -30.24 36.57
C LYS A 230 11.37 -31.64 37.14
N GLU A 231 10.46 -32.55 36.82
CA GLU A 231 10.54 -33.97 37.22
C GLU A 231 11.81 -34.64 36.68
N GLN A 232 12.18 -34.39 35.42
CA GLN A 232 13.42 -34.90 34.83
C GLN A 232 14.67 -34.35 35.52
N GLN A 233 14.70 -33.06 35.82
CA GLN A 233 15.81 -32.42 36.54
C GLN A 233 15.96 -32.96 37.97
N GLU A 234 14.85 -33.14 38.69
CA GLU A 234 14.88 -33.73 40.03
C GLU A 234 15.35 -35.19 40.02
N ALA A 235 14.94 -35.98 39.02
CA ALA A 235 15.41 -37.36 38.84
C ALA A 235 16.91 -37.42 38.52
N GLN A 236 17.40 -36.55 37.63
CA GLN A 236 18.83 -36.44 37.31
C GLN A 236 19.65 -36.02 38.52
N ALA A 237 19.19 -35.01 39.27
CA ALA A 237 19.87 -34.55 40.48
C ALA A 237 19.95 -35.64 41.57
N LYS A 238 18.91 -36.47 41.74
CA LYS A 238 18.94 -37.61 42.66
C LYS A 238 19.93 -38.68 42.19
N ALA A 239 19.91 -39.05 40.91
CA ALA A 239 20.84 -40.03 40.36
C ALA A 239 22.31 -39.57 40.48
N GLU A 240 22.59 -38.28 40.23
CA GLU A 240 23.91 -37.71 40.43
C GLU A 240 24.33 -37.66 41.89
N ALA A 241 23.42 -37.33 42.80
CA ALA A 241 23.69 -37.33 44.24
C ALA A 241 24.01 -38.74 44.76
N GLU A 242 23.25 -39.76 44.33
CA GLU A 242 23.51 -41.16 44.66
C GLU A 242 24.84 -41.64 44.09
N ARG A 243 25.15 -41.29 42.84
CA ARG A 243 26.46 -41.61 42.23
C ARG A 243 27.62 -40.95 42.98
N LYS A 244 27.48 -39.69 43.40
CA LYS A 244 28.49 -38.99 44.20
C LYS A 244 28.67 -39.63 45.59
N ALA A 245 27.58 -40.00 46.26
CA ALA A 245 27.63 -40.66 47.56
C ALA A 245 28.33 -42.02 47.50
N GLU A 246 28.11 -42.79 46.43
CA GLU A 246 28.77 -44.08 46.24
C GLU A 246 30.28 -43.93 45.94
N ILE A 247 30.67 -42.92 45.15
CA ILE A 247 32.09 -42.58 44.92
C ILE A 247 32.75 -42.17 46.25
N GLU A 248 32.08 -41.38 47.08
CA GLU A 248 32.59 -40.97 48.39
C GLU A 248 32.71 -42.17 49.35
N ARG A 249 31.74 -43.10 49.36
CA ARG A 249 31.81 -44.35 50.13
C ARG A 249 32.99 -45.21 49.69
N LEU A 250 33.18 -45.39 48.38
CA LEU A 250 34.31 -46.14 47.82
C LEU A 250 35.65 -45.47 48.15
N ALA A 251 35.74 -44.14 48.13
CA ALA A 251 36.92 -43.40 48.54
C ALA A 251 37.22 -43.57 50.04
N GLN A 252 36.19 -43.59 50.90
CA GLN A 252 36.32 -43.83 52.34
C GLN A 252 36.76 -45.27 52.64
N GLU A 253 36.21 -46.26 51.91
CA GLU A 253 36.58 -47.67 52.02
C GLU A 253 38.02 -47.91 51.53
N GLN A 254 38.45 -47.26 50.44
CA GLN A 254 39.85 -47.30 49.98
C GLN A 254 40.81 -46.61 50.96
N ALA A 255 40.41 -45.50 51.59
CA ALA A 255 41.21 -44.85 52.64
C ALA A 255 41.39 -45.74 53.89
N ASN A 256 40.38 -46.56 54.22
CA ASN A 256 40.45 -47.52 55.34
C ASN A 256 41.11 -48.86 54.97
N ALA A 257 41.12 -49.25 53.69
CA ALA A 257 41.77 -50.47 53.20
C ALA A 257 43.31 -50.35 53.09
N ASN A 258 43.87 -49.14 53.23
CA ASN A 258 45.31 -48.89 53.16
C ASN A 258 46.00 -48.89 54.54
N ILE A 259 45.62 -49.84 55.42
CA ILE A 259 46.40 -50.18 56.62
C ILE A 259 46.67 -51.69 56.65
N LYS A 260 47.77 -52.09 56.01
CA LYS A 260 48.67 -53.18 56.43
C LYS A 260 50.08 -52.78 56.00
N ALA A 261 50.93 -52.33 56.93
CA ALA A 261 51.83 -53.13 57.77
C ALA A 261 53.23 -53.18 57.13
N ILE A 262 54.25 -52.67 57.83
CA ILE A 262 55.65 -53.15 57.84
C ILE A 262 56.32 -52.67 59.15
N ASP A 263 57.26 -53.52 59.57
CA ASP A 263 57.91 -53.80 60.84
C ASP A 263 58.98 -52.77 61.31
N ALA A 264 59.36 -52.83 62.59
CA ALA A 264 60.10 -51.82 63.33
C ALA A 264 61.60 -52.09 63.57
N GLU A 265 62.26 -53.05 62.88
CA GLU A 265 63.68 -53.37 63.21
C GLU A 265 64.67 -53.47 62.03
N THR A 266 64.26 -53.47 60.77
CA THR A 266 65.20 -53.43 59.64
C THR A 266 64.60 -52.64 58.49
N GLY A 267 65.12 -51.43 58.27
CA GLY A 267 64.64 -50.49 57.25
C GLY A 267 64.91 -50.93 55.81
N GLU A 268 64.21 -51.96 55.34
CA GLU A 268 64.08 -52.30 53.92
C GLU A 268 62.61 -52.28 53.49
N ILE A 269 62.33 -51.49 52.45
CA ILE A 269 61.15 -51.64 51.60
C ILE A 269 61.67 -52.19 50.28
N LEU A 270 61.05 -53.29 49.85
CA LEU A 270 61.38 -54.04 48.64
C LEU A 270 60.91 -53.29 47.38
N GLU A 271 61.90 -52.95 46.57
CA GLU A 271 61.96 -52.78 45.11
C GLU A 271 60.86 -52.04 44.33
N ASP A 272 61.33 -50.93 43.76
CA ASP A 272 60.87 -50.18 42.59
C ASP A 272 60.72 -51.03 41.32
N GLY A 273 59.80 -50.62 40.44
CA GLY A 273 59.89 -50.89 39.01
C GLY A 273 58.61 -51.45 38.38
N THR A 274 57.59 -50.61 38.26
CA THR A 274 56.33 -50.93 37.60
C THR A 274 56.48 -51.20 36.10
N ASN A 275 55.88 -52.33 35.72
CA ASN A 275 55.67 -52.92 34.40
C ASN A 275 55.37 -51.92 33.26
N THR A 276 56.07 -52.10 32.14
CA THR A 276 55.79 -51.46 30.84
C THR A 276 55.23 -52.52 29.88
N GLN A 277 54.20 -52.14 29.10
CA GLN A 277 53.47 -52.84 28.00
C GLN A 277 51.99 -53.09 28.39
N GLU A 278 50.94 -52.66 27.69
CA GLU A 278 50.73 -52.10 26.35
C GLU A 278 49.62 -51.02 26.41
N VAL A 279 49.74 -49.98 25.57
CA VAL A 279 48.66 -49.02 25.30
C VAL A 279 47.86 -49.54 24.10
N LYS A 280 46.59 -49.91 24.31
CA LYS A 280 45.52 -49.81 23.31
C LYS A 280 44.19 -49.48 23.99
N GLU A 281 43.52 -48.49 23.39
CA GLU A 281 42.21 -47.92 23.69
C GLU A 281 41.15 -48.91 24.19
N ASN A 282 40.35 -48.48 25.16
CA ASN A 282 38.90 -48.48 25.00
C ASN A 282 38.26 -47.39 25.86
N THR A 283 37.51 -46.56 25.16
CA THR A 283 36.67 -45.44 25.56
C THR A 283 35.59 -45.83 26.58
N SER A 284 35.36 -44.96 27.55
CA SER A 284 34.28 -45.05 28.55
C SER A 284 33.00 -44.43 27.98
N ASP A 285 31.92 -45.21 28.02
CA ASP A 285 30.55 -44.90 27.58
C ASP A 285 29.99 -43.60 28.18
N ALA A 286 29.99 -42.55 27.36
CA ALA A 286 28.97 -41.51 27.35
C ALA A 286 27.94 -41.88 26.26
N PRO A 287 26.65 -41.54 26.39
CA PRO A 287 25.65 -41.95 25.42
C PRO A 287 26.04 -41.48 24.02
N GLU A 288 26.30 -42.45 23.13
CA GLU A 288 26.50 -42.24 21.71
C GLU A 288 25.26 -41.58 21.11
N PHE A 289 25.32 -40.27 20.93
CA PHE A 289 24.62 -39.67 19.81
C PHE A 289 25.35 -40.13 18.55
N SER A 290 24.78 -41.17 17.92
CA SER A 290 25.06 -41.59 16.55
C SER A 290 25.51 -40.39 15.72
N SER A 291 26.70 -40.50 15.13
CA SER A 291 27.28 -39.57 14.15
C SER A 291 26.22 -38.80 13.34
N ILE A 292 25.84 -37.62 13.81
CA ILE A 292 25.15 -36.63 12.99
C ILE A 292 26.30 -35.93 12.28
N GLU A 293 26.45 -36.18 10.98
CA GLU A 293 27.38 -35.42 10.13
C GLU A 293 27.23 -33.93 10.45
N ALA A 294 28.35 -33.22 10.68
CA ALA A 294 28.30 -31.80 10.96
C ALA A 294 27.62 -31.08 9.78
N VAL A 295 26.43 -30.52 10.01
CA VAL A 295 25.67 -29.85 8.96
C VAL A 295 26.00 -28.36 8.98
N SER A 296 26.43 -27.82 7.86
CA SER A 296 26.71 -26.39 7.69
C SER A 296 25.59 -25.72 6.88
N PHE A 297 25.16 -24.53 7.30
CA PHE A 297 24.10 -23.76 6.64
C PHE A 297 24.55 -22.31 6.42
N ASP A 298 24.32 -21.79 5.21
CA ASP A 298 24.53 -20.38 4.90
C ASP A 298 23.31 -19.56 5.35
N LEU A 299 23.48 -18.81 6.43
CA LEU A 299 22.42 -17.99 7.04
C LEU A 299 22.67 -16.51 6.79
N ARG A 300 21.71 -15.81 6.19
CA ARG A 300 21.73 -14.34 6.08
C ARG A 300 21.04 -13.71 7.28
N ILE A 301 21.84 -13.14 8.19
CA ILE A 301 21.35 -12.54 9.43
C ILE A 301 21.58 -11.03 9.40
N THR A 302 20.53 -10.24 9.63
CA THR A 302 20.61 -8.77 9.67
C THR A 302 20.57 -8.29 11.12
N PHE A 303 21.63 -7.63 11.56
CA PHE A 303 21.72 -7.04 12.90
C PHE A 303 21.33 -5.56 12.86
N PRO A 304 20.11 -5.16 13.28
CA PRO A 304 19.63 -3.78 13.17
C PRO A 304 20.44 -2.78 14.01
N TYR A 305 21.18 -3.26 15.02
CA TYR A 305 22.06 -2.43 15.86
C TYR A 305 23.55 -2.52 15.47
N GLY A 306 23.85 -3.07 14.29
CA GLY A 306 25.18 -3.07 13.70
C GLY A 306 26.19 -4.03 14.38
N ASN A 307 27.48 -3.78 14.15
CA ASN A 307 28.58 -4.67 14.53
C ASN A 307 28.67 -5.03 16.04
N PRO A 308 28.35 -4.13 17.00
CA PRO A 308 28.35 -4.51 18.42
C PRO A 308 27.39 -5.65 18.74
N GLN A 309 26.21 -5.65 18.10
CA GLN A 309 25.22 -6.71 18.26
C GLN A 309 25.70 -8.02 17.63
N ALA A 310 26.28 -7.95 16.43
CA ALA A 310 26.85 -9.13 15.75
C ALA A 310 27.94 -9.81 16.61
N LYS A 311 28.83 -9.03 17.24
CA LYS A 311 29.89 -9.56 18.13
C LYS A 311 29.32 -10.24 19.38
N PHE A 312 28.26 -9.69 19.96
CA PHE A 312 27.60 -10.30 21.12
C PHE A 312 27.05 -11.69 20.79
N TYR A 313 26.32 -11.82 19.68
CA TYR A 313 25.77 -13.12 19.26
C TYR A 313 26.84 -14.12 18.81
N LYS A 314 27.92 -13.65 18.17
CA LYS A 314 29.08 -14.51 17.84
C LYS A 314 29.65 -15.20 19.09
N GLY A 315 29.85 -14.46 20.17
CA GLY A 315 30.36 -15.01 21.42
C GLY A 315 29.40 -16.01 22.09
N LEU A 316 28.08 -15.84 21.89
CA LEU A 316 27.10 -16.82 22.37
C LEU A 316 27.16 -18.13 21.57
N PHE A 317 27.26 -18.06 20.24
CA PHE A 317 27.40 -19.24 19.39
C PHE A 317 28.68 -20.03 19.69
N GLU A 318 29.81 -19.34 19.84
CA GLU A 318 31.09 -19.96 20.16
C GLU A 318 31.07 -20.66 21.53
N ARG A 319 30.38 -20.08 22.53
CA ARG A 319 30.21 -20.69 23.86
C ARG A 319 29.45 -22.01 23.79
N ASP A 320 28.50 -22.12 22.87
CA ASP A 320 27.66 -23.30 22.69
C ASP A 320 28.27 -24.28 21.65
N GLY A 321 29.55 -24.09 21.29
CA GLY A 321 30.29 -24.99 20.39
C GLY A 321 29.98 -24.82 18.90
N ILE A 322 29.30 -23.72 18.52
CA ILE A 322 28.92 -23.42 17.14
C ILE A 322 29.96 -22.49 16.51
N THR A 323 30.60 -22.95 15.44
CA THR A 323 31.53 -22.14 14.64
C THR A 323 30.76 -21.20 13.73
N THR A 324 31.19 -19.94 13.63
CA THR A 324 30.60 -18.94 12.74
C THR A 324 31.65 -18.27 11.88
N GLU A 325 31.36 -18.16 10.58
CA GLU A 325 32.23 -17.51 9.61
C GLU A 325 31.52 -16.31 8.97
N MET A 326 32.27 -15.25 8.67
CA MET A 326 31.72 -14.07 7.99
C MET A 326 31.88 -14.24 6.48
N LEU A 327 30.75 -14.22 5.77
CA LEU A 327 30.70 -14.25 4.33
C LEU A 327 30.56 -12.83 3.77
N PHE A 328 31.41 -12.47 2.80
CA PHE A 328 31.32 -11.24 2.01
C PHE A 328 30.83 -11.61 0.61
N GLU A 329 29.67 -11.10 0.20
CA GLU A 329 29.02 -11.48 -1.07
C GLU A 329 28.84 -13.01 -1.25
N GLY A 330 28.67 -13.75 -0.14
CA GLY A 330 28.50 -15.21 -0.17
C GLY A 330 29.79 -16.01 -0.26
N LYS A 331 30.96 -15.39 -0.04
CA LYS A 331 32.27 -16.07 0.00
C LYS A 331 33.04 -15.76 1.27
N THR A 332 33.88 -16.68 1.73
CA THR A 332 34.78 -16.42 2.86
C THR A 332 35.91 -15.47 2.45
N GLN A 333 36.56 -14.86 3.43
CA GLN A 333 37.69 -13.96 3.19
C GLN A 333 38.89 -14.69 2.56
N GLU A 334 39.07 -15.99 2.84
CA GLU A 334 40.10 -16.84 2.24
C GLU A 334 39.81 -17.15 0.76
N GLU A 335 38.54 -17.39 0.42
CA GLU A 335 38.10 -17.58 -0.98
C GLU A 335 38.25 -16.32 -1.83
N LEU A 336 38.06 -15.14 -1.22
CA LEU A 336 38.20 -13.85 -1.89
C LEU A 336 39.65 -13.40 -2.07
N THR A 337 40.58 -13.93 -1.26
CA THR A 337 42.01 -13.57 -1.30
C THR A 337 42.87 -14.58 -2.06
N GLY A 338 42.25 -15.58 -2.71
CA GLY A 338 42.93 -16.51 -3.62
C GLY A 338 43.71 -17.62 -2.91
N GLY A 339 43.21 -18.14 -1.80
CA GLY A 339 43.75 -19.35 -1.16
C GLY A 339 43.65 -20.58 -2.07
N ILE A 340 44.76 -21.32 -2.17
CA ILE A 340 44.99 -22.41 -3.12
C ILE A 340 44.07 -23.60 -2.80
N THR A 341 43.30 -24.07 -3.79
CA THR A 341 42.68 -25.40 -3.78
C THR A 341 43.77 -26.46 -3.77
N SER A 342 43.99 -27.13 -2.63
CA SER A 342 44.61 -28.45 -2.64
C SER A 342 43.55 -29.46 -3.07
N VAL A 343 43.61 -29.83 -4.35
CA VAL A 343 42.97 -31.06 -4.83
C VAL A 343 43.92 -32.17 -4.42
N PHE A 344 43.47 -33.03 -3.48
CA PHE A 344 44.19 -34.12 -2.80
C PHE A 344 45.11 -33.70 -1.63
N ASP A 345 44.53 -33.53 -0.44
CA ASP A 345 44.57 -34.51 0.67
C ASP A 345 43.80 -33.99 1.89
#